data_AF-A0A9J6CTH8-F1
#
_entry.id   AF-A0A9J6CTH8-F1
#
_cell.length_a   1.000
_cell.length_b   1.000
_cell.length_c   1.000
_cell.angle_alpha   90.00
_cell.angle_beta   90.00
_cell.angle_gamma   90.00
#
_symmetry.space_group_name_H-M   'P 1'
#
loop_
_entity.id
_entity.type
_entity.pdbx_description
1 polymer ?
#
loop_
_entity_poly.entity_id
_entity_poly.type
_entity_poly.pdbx_seq_one_letter_code
_entity_poly.pdbx_strand_id
1 'polypeptide(L)'
;MLKNCSDQSKGSKYTACRKIDENVDFEVNGLPAVKRVVRMCAVEGEPDRPCYYKAGFGGRVNVCHCFEDGCNSASVPAAAVGLAAVGVLLALRVA
;
A
#
# COMPACT_ATOMS: atom_id res chain seq x y z
N MET A 1 5.71 9.36 0.47
CA MET A 1 4.65 10.28 0.00
C MET A 1 3.95 9.62 -1.19
N LEU A 2 2.63 9.73 -1.28
CA LEU A 2 1.90 9.26 -2.47
C LEU A 2 2.30 10.12 -3.68
N LYS A 3 2.36 9.49 -4.84
CA LYS A 3 2.62 10.16 -6.11
C LYS A 3 1.41 9.98 -7.01
N ASN A 4 1.01 11.03 -7.73
CA ASN A 4 -0.07 10.92 -8.70
C ASN A 4 0.37 9.95 -9.80
N CYS A 5 -0.52 9.05 -10.22
CA CYS A 5 -0.21 8.07 -11.25
C CYS A 5 0.02 8.72 -12.62
N SER A 6 -0.65 9.84 -12.90
CA SER A 6 -0.48 10.58 -14.15
C SER A 6 0.89 11.25 -14.29
N ASP A 7 1.63 11.43 -13.18
CA ASP A 7 2.97 12.02 -13.18
C ASP A 7 4.09 10.99 -13.37
N GLN A 8 3.74 9.69 -13.42
CA GLN A 8 4.69 8.60 -13.56
C GLN A 8 5.02 8.32 -15.03
N SER A 9 6.02 7.47 -15.29
CA SER A 9 6.57 7.24 -16.65
C SER A 9 5.56 6.80 -17.72
N LYS A 10 4.42 6.21 -17.33
CA LYS A 10 3.34 5.83 -18.26
C LYS A 10 2.13 6.78 -18.26
N GLY A 11 2.17 7.84 -17.45
CA GLY A 11 1.16 8.90 -17.40
C GLY A 11 -0.27 8.41 -17.32
N SER A 12 -1.13 8.95 -18.19
CA SER A 12 -2.56 8.62 -18.27
C SER A 12 -2.89 7.16 -18.61
N LYS A 13 -1.89 6.34 -18.97
CA LYS A 13 -2.09 4.89 -19.18
C LYS A 13 -2.32 4.14 -17.86
N TYR A 14 -1.98 4.72 -16.72
CA TYR A 14 -2.33 4.14 -15.43
C TYR A 14 -3.84 4.28 -15.20
N THR A 15 -4.52 3.16 -14.98
CA THR A 15 -5.99 3.09 -14.83
C THR A 15 -6.42 2.77 -13.41
N ALA A 16 -5.49 2.37 -12.53
CA ALA A 16 -5.76 2.03 -11.14
C ALA A 16 -4.53 2.25 -10.24
N CYS A 17 -4.77 2.31 -8.94
CA CYS A 17 -3.75 2.05 -7.93
C CYS A 17 -3.67 0.55 -7.66
N ARG A 18 -2.48 0.06 -7.28
CA ARG A 18 -2.24 -1.33 -6.87
C ARG A 18 -1.50 -1.37 -5.53
N LYS A 19 -1.90 -2.31 -4.69
CA LYS A 19 -1.23 -2.70 -3.45
C LYS A 19 -0.89 -4.19 -3.52
N ILE A 20 0.34 -4.54 -3.21
CA ILE A 20 0.83 -5.92 -3.18
C ILE A 20 1.39 -6.20 -1.80
N ASP A 21 0.74 -7.10 -1.07
CA ASP A 21 1.25 -7.63 0.19
C ASP A 21 2.07 -8.89 -0.13
N GLU A 22 3.39 -8.78 -0.13
CA GLU A 22 4.32 -9.85 -0.46
C GLU A 22 4.87 -10.49 0.83
N ASN A 23 4.80 -11.81 0.91
CA ASN A 23 5.39 -12.59 1.99
C ASN A 23 6.20 -13.75 1.40
N VAL A 24 7.47 -13.81 1.77
CA VAL A 24 8.35 -14.97 1.60
C VAL A 24 8.59 -15.51 3.00
N ASP A 25 8.08 -16.71 3.27
CA ASP A 25 7.97 -17.25 4.63
C ASP A 25 9.30 -17.82 5.15
N PHE A 26 10.19 -18.25 4.26
CA PHE A 26 11.50 -18.81 4.57
C PHE A 26 12.48 -18.57 3.41
N GLU A 27 13.78 -18.80 3.61
CA GLU A 27 14.77 -18.62 2.56
C GLU A 27 14.49 -19.53 1.37
N VAL A 28 14.41 -18.94 0.17
CA VAL A 28 14.21 -19.68 -1.09
C VAL A 28 15.25 -19.20 -2.08
N ASN A 29 16.05 -20.11 -2.64
CA ASN A 29 17.09 -19.80 -3.64
C ASN A 29 18.09 -18.71 -3.17
N GLY A 30 18.46 -18.70 -1.88
CA GLY A 30 19.35 -17.70 -1.30
C GLY A 30 18.73 -16.31 -1.11
N LEU A 31 17.41 -16.17 -1.34
CA LEU A 31 16.66 -14.95 -0.99
C LEU A 31 16.05 -15.10 0.40
N PRO A 32 16.28 -14.14 1.31
CA PRO A 32 15.81 -14.24 2.69
C PRO A 32 14.28 -14.17 2.77
N ALA A 33 13.75 -14.67 3.90
CA ALA A 33 12.37 -14.42 4.27
C ALA A 33 12.10 -12.91 4.33
N VAL A 34 10.99 -12.46 3.72
CA VAL A 34 10.64 -11.05 3.67
C VAL A 34 9.13 -10.87 3.78
N LYS A 35 8.69 -9.87 4.53
CA LYS A 35 7.30 -9.39 4.53
C LYS A 35 7.33 -7.92 4.17
N ARG A 36 6.69 -7.56 3.05
CA ARG A 36 6.66 -6.17 2.59
C ARG A 36 5.36 -5.82 1.88
N VAL A 37 5.06 -4.52 1.89
CA VAL A 37 3.92 -3.96 1.17
C VAL A 37 4.44 -3.06 0.06
N VAL A 38 4.18 -3.43 -1.19
CA VAL A 38 4.53 -2.63 -2.37
C VAL A 38 3.30 -1.89 -2.86
N ARG A 39 3.44 -0.59 -3.10
CA ARG A 39 2.38 0.27 -3.61
C ARG A 39 2.82 0.88 -4.93
N MET A 40 1.99 0.78 -5.95
CA MET A 40 2.32 1.24 -7.29
C MET A 40 1.07 1.63 -8.07
N CYS A 41 1.26 2.32 -9.18
CA CYS A 41 0.22 2.54 -10.18
C CYS A 41 0.14 1.31 -11.10
N ALA A 42 -1.07 0.95 -11.53
CA ALA A 42 -1.34 -0.17 -12.43
C ALA A 42 -1.89 0.33 -13.76
N VAL A 43 -1.27 -0.13 -14.85
CA VAL A 43 -1.76 0.11 -16.22
C VAL A 43 -2.99 -0.75 -16.50
N GLU A 44 -2.95 -1.99 -16.02
CA GLU A 44 -4.03 -2.96 -16.11
C GLU A 44 -4.67 -3.09 -14.72
N GLY A 45 -5.68 -2.24 -14.47
CA GLY A 45 -6.61 -2.43 -13.36
C GLY A 45 -7.53 -3.63 -13.64
N GLU A 46 -7.83 -4.41 -12.61
CA GLU A 46 -8.78 -5.52 -12.71
C GLU A 46 -10.04 -5.21 -11.90
N PRO A 47 -11.03 -4.49 -12.47
CA PRO A 47 -12.21 -4.06 -11.72
C PRO A 47 -13.07 -5.23 -11.25
N ASP A 48 -13.17 -6.30 -12.04
CA ASP A 48 -13.95 -7.50 -11.71
C ASP A 48 -13.23 -8.44 -10.72
N ARG A 49 -11.94 -8.19 -10.49
CA ARG A 49 -11.11 -8.96 -9.55
C ARG A 49 -10.23 -8.00 -8.74
N PRO A 50 -10.86 -7.19 -7.86
CA PRO A 50 -10.18 -6.11 -7.16
C PRO A 50 -9.13 -6.60 -6.18
N CYS A 51 -9.19 -7.87 -5.75
CA CYS A 51 -8.12 -8.52 -5.03
C CYS A 51 -7.99 -9.98 -5.48
N TYR A 52 -6.75 -10.45 -5.62
CA TYR A 52 -6.45 -11.86 -5.84
C TYR A 52 -5.18 -12.29 -5.12
N TYR A 53 -5.17 -13.57 -4.76
CA TYR A 53 -4.08 -14.21 -4.06
C TYR A 53 -3.31 -15.14 -5.00
N LYS A 54 -1.99 -15.13 -4.92
CA LYS A 54 -1.11 -16.09 -5.58
C LYS A 54 -0.15 -16.66 -4.53
N ALA A 55 0.00 -17.98 -4.52
CA ALA A 55 0.97 -18.66 -3.66
C ALA A 55 1.73 -19.72 -4.45
N GLY A 56 2.93 -20.03 -3.95
CA GLY A 56 3.81 -21.07 -4.45
C GLY A 56 4.77 -21.51 -3.35
N PHE A 57 5.84 -22.20 -3.73
CA PHE A 57 6.83 -22.67 -2.75
C PHE A 57 7.51 -21.49 -2.03
N GLY A 58 7.24 -21.37 -0.73
CA GLY A 58 7.84 -20.38 0.17
C GLY A 58 7.37 -18.94 -0.01
N GLY A 59 6.48 -18.65 -0.97
CA GLY A 59 6.04 -17.29 -1.28
C GLY A 59 4.52 -17.18 -1.45
N ARG A 60 3.96 -16.09 -0.94
CA ARG A 60 2.57 -15.70 -1.14
C ARG A 60 2.43 -14.19 -1.35
N VAL A 61 1.58 -13.82 -2.29
CA VAL A 61 1.28 -12.42 -2.62
C VAL A 61 -0.23 -12.22 -2.68
N ASN A 62 -0.69 -11.14 -2.05
CA ASN A 62 -2.05 -10.64 -2.22
C ASN A 62 -1.99 -9.34 -3.02
N VAL A 63 -2.56 -9.34 -4.22
CA VAL A 63 -2.57 -8.19 -5.13
C VAL A 63 -3.97 -7.60 -5.11
N CYS A 64 -4.08 -6.32 -4.78
CA CYS A 64 -5.33 -5.58 -4.86
C CYS A 64 -5.21 -4.35 -5.76
N HIS A 65 -6.28 -4.04 -6.48
CA HIS A 65 -6.48 -2.82 -7.26
C HIS A 65 -7.58 -1.96 -6.65
N CYS A 66 -7.43 -0.65 -6.77
CA CYS A 66 -8.45 0.31 -6.37
C CYS A 66 -8.38 1.53 -7.29
N PHE A 67 -9.50 2.25 -7.43
CA PHE A 67 -9.72 3.22 -8.51
C PHE A 67 -9.94 4.65 -8.02
N GLU A 68 -9.87 4.86 -6.71
CA GLU A 68 -9.97 6.18 -6.09
C GLU A 68 -8.58 6.76 -5.82
N ASP A 69 -8.47 8.08 -5.76
CA ASP A 69 -7.20 8.74 -5.49
C ASP A 69 -6.65 8.35 -4.12
N GLY A 70 -5.38 7.90 -4.09
CA GLY A 70 -4.70 7.55 -2.85
C GLY A 70 -5.26 6.31 -2.13
N CYS A 71 -6.12 5.52 -2.76
CA CYS A 71 -6.77 4.36 -2.14
C CYS A 71 -5.80 3.24 -1.69
N ASN A 72 -4.58 3.20 -2.23
CA ASN A 72 -3.55 2.24 -1.80
C ASN A 72 -2.67 2.75 -0.64
N SER A 73 -3.08 3.82 0.05
CA SER A 73 -2.35 4.41 1.18
C SER A 73 -2.06 3.44 2.33
N ALA A 74 -1.12 3.82 3.18
CA ALA A 74 -0.96 3.15 4.47
C ALA A 74 -2.11 3.57 5.39
N SER A 75 -2.71 2.60 6.09
CA SER A 75 -3.62 2.90 7.19
C SER A 75 -2.82 3.53 8.32
N VAL A 76 -3.24 4.72 8.75
CA VAL A 76 -2.70 5.34 9.97
C VAL A 76 -3.45 4.72 11.15
N PRO A 77 -2.75 4.16 12.16
CA PRO A 77 -3.44 3.63 13.34
C PRO A 77 -4.25 4.74 14.01
N ALA A 78 -5.50 4.48 14.37
CA ALA A 78 -6.38 5.47 15.02
C ALA A 78 -5.75 6.10 16.28
N ALA A 79 -4.92 5.34 17.00
CA ALA A 79 -4.18 5.81 18.17
C ALA A 79 -3.20 6.95 17.85
N ALA A 80 -2.61 6.99 16.64
CA ALA A 80 -1.68 8.03 16.24
C ALA A 80 -2.38 9.39 16.04
N VAL A 81 -3.64 9.39 15.60
CA VAL A 81 -4.43 10.62 15.41
C VAL A 81 -4.84 11.21 16.77
N GLY A 82 -5.22 10.34 17.72
CA GLY A 82 -5.59 10.77 19.08
C GLY A 82 -4.44 11.42 19.84
N LEU A 83 -3.22 10.86 19.74
CA LEU A 83 -2.03 11.41 20.42
C LEU A 83 -1.63 12.79 19.88
N ALA A 84 -1.74 13.01 18.55
CA ALA A 84 -1.47 14.31 17.96
C ALA A 84 -2.49 15.37 18.42
N ALA A 85 -3.78 15.03 18.46
CA ALA A 85 -4.83 15.94 18.90
C ALA A 85 -4.69 16.33 20.39
N VAL A 86 -4.39 15.36 21.26
CA VAL A 86 -4.14 15.62 22.68
C VAL A 86 -2.88 16.47 22.87
N GLY A 87 -1.79 16.18 22.15
CA GLY A 87 -0.57 16.98 22.20
C GLY A 87 -0.78 18.44 21.77
N VAL A 88 -1.55 18.67 20.71
CA VAL A 88 -1.90 20.03 20.25
C VAL A 88 -2.79 20.76 21.27
N LEU A 89 -3.77 20.07 21.85
CA LEU A 89 -4.63 20.65 22.89
C LEU A 89 -3.86 21.01 24.17
N LEU A 90 -2.89 20.18 24.57
CA LEU A 90 -1.98 20.50 25.68
C LEU A 90 -1.08 21.69 25.36
N ALA A 91 -0.51 21.76 24.15
CA ALA A 91 0.31 22.89 23.72
C ALA A 91 -0.49 24.21 23.69
N LEU A 92 -1.74 24.17 23.21
CA LEU A 92 -2.66 25.32 23.21
C LEU A 92 -3.14 25.74 24.60
N ARG A 93 -3.06 24.86 25.61
CA ARG A 93 -3.38 25.18 27.02
C ARG A 93 -2.19 25.73 27.80
N VAL A 94 -0.98 25.57 27.29
CA VAL A 94 0.26 26.02 27.94
C VAL A 94 0.78 27.34 27.32
N ALA A 95 0.21 27.76 26.19
CA ALA A 95 0.49 29.03 25.52
C ALA A 95 -0.45 30.16 25.96
#